data_AF-A0A4Q7TVI5-F1
#
_entry.id   AF-A0A4Q7TVI5-F1
#
_cell.length_a   1.000
_cell.length_b   1.000
_cell.length_c   1.000
_cell.angle_alpha   90.00
_cell.angle_beta   90.00
_cell.angle_gamma   90.00
#
_symmetry.space_group_name_H-M   'P 1'
#
loop_
_entity.id
_entity.type
_entity.pdbx_description
1 polymer ?
#
loop_
_entity_poly.entity_id
_entity_poly.type
_entity_poly.pdbx_seq_one_letter_code
_entity_poly.pdbx_strand_id
1 'polypeptide(L)'
;MTPSGRTIAAIAVAGLAAGVLVGAGAGPLTQAVSAESLAVFDRESTPADELAPGVVTYGPFSASRLLTEFDDVRVFAVRADQDLRTGLDDLGPLVCVSAAAPGREFVPTSCVPEEVFREQGMRGVLRGLAPAGSVGGYRDVERVLAVEWGPRGGPRIVDMTDSTVVALDDLFTDDELALGADIPLVRAMRDAPTADDVAEEINALTELPAAIAGPVSYGESGYDGLGITELFASLHPPMDDQEAHVCLSFRVEGEFVAWQCNPLETVRIRGVRVVVEHDGVQTAFRIGPNNEGINVEQTS
;
A
#
# COMPACT_ATOMS: atom_id res chain seq x y z
N MET A 1 18.48 -60.22 20.93
CA MET A 1 19.32 -59.20 20.27
C MET A 1 18.75 -57.83 20.64
N THR A 2 19.37 -57.17 21.60
CA THR A 2 19.19 -55.74 21.95
C THR A 2 20.02 -54.86 20.97
N PRO A 3 19.93 -53.52 20.97
CA PRO A 3 18.84 -52.70 20.41
C PRO A 3 19.39 -51.48 19.61
N SER A 4 18.54 -50.61 19.06
CA SER A 4 18.84 -49.18 18.77
C SER A 4 17.51 -48.52 18.39
N GLY A 5 16.86 -47.65 19.17
CA GLY A 5 17.36 -46.44 19.81
C GLY A 5 16.99 -45.27 18.87
N ARG A 6 15.94 -44.48 19.12
CA ARG A 6 15.82 -43.55 20.24
C ARG A 6 14.37 -43.13 20.52
N THR A 7 14.17 -42.95 21.81
CA THR A 7 12.99 -42.58 22.60
C THR A 7 12.87 -41.03 22.74
N ILE A 8 11.66 -40.56 23.12
CA ILE A 8 11.30 -39.28 23.82
C ILE A 8 11.44 -38.01 22.93
N ALA A 9 10.52 -37.03 22.91
CA ALA A 9 9.80 -36.46 24.04
C ALA A 9 8.58 -35.63 23.65
N ALA A 10 7.52 -35.77 24.45
CA ALA A 10 6.52 -34.72 24.63
C ALA A 10 7.21 -33.47 25.20
N ILE A 11 6.96 -32.31 24.63
CA ILE A 11 7.37 -31.02 25.20
C ILE A 11 6.15 -30.47 25.95
N ALA A 12 6.16 -30.67 27.25
CA ALA A 12 5.37 -29.91 28.21
C ALA A 12 6.32 -28.92 28.92
N VAL A 13 5.92 -27.65 28.88
CA VAL A 13 6.16 -26.56 29.85
C VAL A 13 7.60 -26.34 30.33
N ALA A 14 8.21 -25.25 29.85
CA ALA A 14 9.16 -24.48 30.64
C ALA A 14 8.54 -23.11 30.95
N GLY A 15 7.98 -23.00 32.15
CA GLY A 15 7.79 -21.71 32.79
C GLY A 15 9.13 -21.19 33.30
N LEU A 16 9.36 -19.90 33.18
CA LEU A 16 10.32 -19.16 33.99
C LEU A 16 9.70 -17.83 34.38
N ALA A 17 9.23 -17.82 35.62
CA ALA A 17 8.99 -16.62 36.40
C ALA A 17 10.34 -16.04 36.84
N ALA A 18 10.55 -14.75 36.57
CA ALA A 18 11.43 -13.82 37.30
C ALA A 18 11.12 -12.40 36.79
N GLY A 19 10.67 -11.41 37.58
CA GLY A 19 10.43 -11.37 39.01
C GLY A 19 9.42 -10.28 39.37
N VAL A 20 8.74 -10.52 40.49
CA VAL A 20 7.88 -9.58 41.21
C VAL A 20 8.68 -9.05 42.41
N LEU A 21 8.44 -7.77 42.76
CA LEU A 21 8.80 -7.00 43.99
C LEU A 21 9.99 -6.01 43.81
N VAL A 22 9.90 -4.70 44.09
CA VAL A 22 8.96 -3.90 44.91
C VAL A 22 8.83 -2.47 44.34
N GLY A 23 7.61 -1.95 44.28
CA GLY A 23 7.31 -0.52 44.21
C GLY A 23 5.89 -0.30 44.75
N ALA A 24 5.77 -0.13 46.07
CA ALA A 24 4.50 0.02 46.75
C ALA A 24 3.85 1.38 46.44
N GLY A 25 2.57 1.35 46.07
CA GLY A 25 1.64 2.48 46.21
C GLY A 25 0.99 2.96 44.92
N ALA A 26 -0.22 2.47 44.62
CA ALA A 26 -1.30 3.27 44.02
C ALA A 26 -2.56 2.41 43.82
N GLY A 27 -3.59 2.68 44.62
CA GLY A 27 -5.00 2.75 44.22
C GLY A 27 -5.72 1.52 43.63
N PRO A 28 -7.06 1.49 43.69
CA PRO A 28 -7.85 0.44 43.04
C PRO A 28 -7.62 0.50 41.53
N LEU A 29 -7.44 -0.68 40.93
CA LEU A 29 -7.37 -0.89 39.48
C LEU A 29 -8.70 -0.46 38.84
N THR A 30 -8.86 0.82 38.57
CA THR A 30 -9.66 1.26 37.43
C THR A 30 -9.05 0.58 36.21
N GLN A 31 -9.88 -0.11 35.43
CA GLN A 31 -9.51 -0.46 34.07
C GLN A 31 -9.05 0.84 33.39
N ALA A 32 -7.73 1.00 33.23
CA ALA A 32 -7.19 1.95 32.28
C ALA A 32 -7.61 1.41 30.91
N VAL A 33 -8.82 1.77 30.47
CA VAL A 33 -9.23 1.62 29.09
C VAL A 33 -8.18 2.41 28.33
N SER A 34 -7.28 1.71 27.65
CA SER A 34 -6.26 2.32 26.82
C SER A 34 -6.91 3.39 25.94
N ALA A 35 -6.27 4.56 25.83
CA ALA A 35 -6.82 5.67 25.06
C ALA A 35 -7.29 5.21 23.67
N GLU A 36 -8.45 5.72 23.24
CA GLU A 36 -8.94 5.47 21.89
C GLU A 36 -7.92 5.97 20.89
N SER A 37 -7.52 5.11 19.97
CA SER A 37 -6.37 5.38 19.10
C SER A 37 -6.63 6.55 18.16
N LEU A 38 -7.87 6.71 17.68
CA LEU A 38 -8.25 7.83 16.81
C LEU A 38 -8.36 9.17 17.52
N ALA A 39 -8.36 9.20 18.86
CA ALA A 39 -8.32 10.45 19.63
C ALA A 39 -7.03 11.26 19.37
N VAL A 40 -6.02 10.66 18.74
CA VAL A 40 -4.84 11.38 18.25
C VAL A 40 -5.20 12.53 17.30
N PHE A 41 -6.32 12.42 16.57
CA PHE A 41 -6.78 13.46 15.66
C PHE A 41 -7.58 14.57 16.34
N ASP A 42 -8.06 14.35 17.57
CA ASP A 42 -8.89 15.32 18.29
C ASP A 42 -8.08 16.49 18.89
N ARG A 43 -6.77 16.31 19.03
CA ARG A 43 -5.86 17.38 19.47
C ARG A 43 -5.49 18.31 18.31
N GLU A 44 -5.16 19.55 18.66
CA GLU A 44 -4.58 20.51 17.71
C GLU A 44 -3.27 19.99 17.10
N SER A 45 -3.05 20.37 15.84
CA SER A 45 -1.82 20.04 15.12
C SER A 45 -0.65 20.85 15.66
N THR A 46 0.52 20.22 15.72
CA THR A 46 1.78 20.82 16.13
C THR A 46 2.81 20.69 15.01
N PRO A 47 3.94 21.42 15.05
CA PRO A 47 5.02 21.23 14.06
C PRO A 47 5.58 19.80 14.01
N ALA A 48 5.45 19.04 15.10
CA ALA A 48 5.85 17.63 15.14
C ALA A 48 4.90 16.70 14.36
N ASP A 49 3.73 17.18 13.94
CA ASP A 49 2.75 16.43 13.15
C ASP A 49 2.95 16.61 11.64
N GLU A 50 3.80 17.56 11.25
CA GLU A 50 4.14 17.81 9.87
C GLU A 50 5.05 16.67 9.36
N LEU A 51 4.56 15.96 8.34
CA LEU A 51 5.38 15.13 7.46
C LEU A 51 6.39 16.06 6.78
N ALA A 52 7.67 15.68 6.77
CA ALA A 52 8.72 16.54 6.24
C ALA A 52 8.41 16.98 4.79
N PRO A 53 8.77 18.22 4.38
CA PRO A 53 8.56 18.71 3.03
C PRO A 53 9.23 17.78 2.02
N GLY A 54 8.44 17.23 1.08
CA GLY A 54 8.90 16.24 0.10
C GLY A 54 7.99 15.02 -0.05
N VAL A 55 7.06 14.79 0.89
CA VAL A 55 5.96 13.80 0.74
C VAL A 55 4.89 14.38 -0.19
N VAL A 56 5.23 14.55 -1.47
CA VAL A 56 4.35 15.13 -2.51
C VAL A 56 3.69 14.03 -3.34
N THR A 57 3.96 12.75 -3.06
CA THR A 57 3.59 11.64 -3.95
C THR A 57 2.13 11.22 -3.80
N TYR A 58 1.43 11.63 -2.75
CA TYR A 58 0.02 11.30 -2.54
C TYR A 58 -0.74 12.58 -2.22
N GLY A 59 -1.98 12.66 -2.71
CA GLY A 59 -2.84 13.83 -2.59
C GLY A 59 -2.97 14.37 -1.15
N PRO A 60 -3.62 15.53 -0.98
CA PRO A 60 -3.64 16.22 0.31
C PRO A 60 -4.25 15.34 1.42
N PHE A 61 -3.45 15.02 2.45
CA PHE A 61 -3.99 14.46 3.69
C PHE A 61 -4.88 15.50 4.36
N SER A 62 -6.05 15.09 4.84
CA SER A 62 -6.96 15.97 5.60
C SER A 62 -6.47 16.17 7.04
N ALA A 63 -5.70 15.23 7.58
CA ALA A 63 -4.95 15.41 8.83
C ALA A 63 -3.72 14.49 8.92
N SER A 64 -2.68 14.94 9.62
CA SER A 64 -1.52 14.13 10.02
C SER A 64 -1.26 14.29 11.51
N ARG A 65 -0.89 13.21 12.19
CA ARG A 65 -0.54 13.20 13.61
C ARG A 65 0.62 12.26 13.88
N LEU A 66 1.66 12.74 14.55
CA LEU A 66 2.74 11.90 15.02
C LEU A 66 2.22 10.92 16.07
N LEU A 67 2.42 9.63 15.81
CA LEU A 67 2.08 8.54 16.73
C LEU A 67 3.27 8.20 17.62
N THR A 68 4.45 8.04 17.01
CA THR A 68 5.65 7.60 17.71
C THR A 68 6.90 7.90 16.89
N GLU A 69 8.05 7.78 17.55
CA GLU A 69 9.37 7.81 16.95
C GLU A 69 10.11 6.54 17.35
N PHE A 70 10.76 5.91 16.38
CA PHE A 70 11.55 4.70 16.56
C PHE A 70 12.82 4.85 15.72
N ASP A 71 13.99 4.78 16.36
CA ASP A 71 15.29 5.11 15.77
C ASP A 71 15.29 6.49 15.08
N ASP A 72 15.56 6.53 13.78
CA ASP A 72 15.52 7.72 12.92
C ASP A 72 14.18 7.88 12.19
N VAL A 73 13.20 7.01 12.45
CA VAL A 73 11.90 6.98 11.79
C VAL A 73 10.83 7.65 12.66
N ARG A 74 10.14 8.62 12.08
CA ARG A 74 8.91 9.22 12.63
C ARG A 74 7.71 8.56 11.97
N VAL A 75 6.74 8.11 12.77
CA VAL A 75 5.56 7.38 12.28
C VAL A 75 4.29 8.14 12.61
N PHE A 76 3.43 8.28 11.61
CA PHE A 76 2.29 9.18 11.61
C PHE A 76 1.00 8.41 11.34
N ALA A 77 -0.06 8.79 12.04
CA ALA A 77 -1.43 8.53 11.60
C ALA A 77 -1.80 9.62 10.60
N VAL A 78 -2.34 9.23 9.46
CA VAL A 78 -2.85 10.16 8.46
C VAL A 78 -4.32 9.87 8.18
N ARG A 79 -5.11 10.92 8.03
CA ARG A 79 -6.45 10.87 7.46
C ARG A 79 -6.41 11.32 6.02
N ALA A 80 -7.08 10.57 5.18
CA ALA A 80 -7.30 10.91 3.80
C ALA A 80 -8.80 10.87 3.52
N ASP A 81 -9.27 11.85 2.75
CA ASP A 81 -10.66 11.90 2.29
C ASP A 81 -10.85 11.13 0.98
N GLN A 82 -9.75 10.65 0.41
CA GLN A 82 -9.64 9.90 -0.83
C GLN A 82 -8.75 8.68 -0.59
N ASP A 83 -9.07 7.56 -1.23
CA ASP A 83 -8.19 6.40 -1.25
C ASP A 83 -6.86 6.75 -1.92
N LEU A 84 -5.79 6.78 -1.13
CA LEU A 84 -4.46 7.19 -1.60
C LEU A 84 -3.87 6.20 -2.63
N ARG A 85 -4.45 5.01 -2.77
CA ARG A 85 -4.02 3.95 -3.69
C ARG A 85 -4.73 4.06 -5.03
N THR A 86 -5.99 4.50 -5.04
CA THR A 86 -6.93 4.46 -6.17
C THR A 86 -7.60 5.79 -6.48
N GLY A 87 -7.32 6.87 -5.75
CA GLY A 87 -7.97 8.15 -6.00
C GLY A 87 -9.51 8.13 -5.84
N LEU A 88 -10.08 7.12 -5.18
CA LEU A 88 -11.53 7.02 -5.01
C LEU A 88 -11.99 7.85 -3.81
N ASP A 89 -12.95 8.75 -4.04
CA ASP A 89 -13.50 9.66 -3.04
C ASP A 89 -14.70 9.06 -2.26
N ASP A 90 -15.21 7.89 -2.69
CA ASP A 90 -16.46 7.31 -2.18
C ASP A 90 -16.30 6.31 -1.01
N LEU A 91 -15.08 6.13 -0.49
CA LEU A 91 -14.82 5.20 0.63
C LEU A 91 -15.03 5.82 2.02
N GLY A 92 -15.36 7.12 2.07
CA GLY A 92 -15.44 7.90 3.31
C GLY A 92 -14.06 8.15 3.94
N PRO A 93 -13.99 8.70 5.18
CA PRO A 93 -12.72 9.01 5.83
C PRO A 93 -11.87 7.76 6.03
N LEU A 94 -10.66 7.77 5.48
CA LEU A 94 -9.69 6.70 5.60
C LEU A 94 -8.66 7.02 6.66
N VAL A 95 -8.25 5.99 7.40
CA VAL A 95 -7.13 6.04 8.35
C VAL A 95 -5.99 5.22 7.76
N CYS A 96 -4.84 5.86 7.60
CA CYS A 96 -3.61 5.20 7.18
C CYS A 96 -2.47 5.45 8.18
N VAL A 97 -1.41 4.67 8.03
CA VAL A 97 -0.14 4.93 8.72
C VAL A 97 0.91 5.29 7.67
N SER A 98 1.65 6.35 7.94
CA SER A 98 2.79 6.81 7.14
C SER A 98 4.04 6.90 8.01
N ALA A 99 5.22 7.01 7.38
CA ALA A 99 6.45 7.25 8.10
C ALA A 99 7.44 8.12 7.29
N ALA A 100 8.38 8.73 7.99
CA ALA A 100 9.45 9.52 7.39
C ALA A 100 10.77 9.28 8.13
N ALA A 101 11.87 9.22 7.38
CA ALA A 101 13.22 9.17 7.93
C ALA A 101 14.16 10.04 7.05
N PRO A 102 15.35 10.44 7.55
CA PRO A 102 16.30 11.22 6.76
C PRO A 102 16.63 10.56 5.42
N GLY A 103 16.31 11.24 4.32
CA GLY A 103 16.53 10.72 2.96
C GLY A 103 15.63 9.55 2.57
N ARG A 104 14.54 9.27 3.30
CA ARG A 104 13.59 8.21 2.96
C ARG A 104 12.16 8.65 3.16
N GLU A 105 11.30 8.17 2.27
CA GLU A 105 9.87 8.37 2.36
C GLU A 105 9.18 7.02 2.47
N PHE A 106 8.23 6.89 3.39
CA PHE A 106 7.46 5.67 3.50
C PHE A 106 6.07 5.89 2.94
N VAL A 107 5.72 5.09 1.95
CA VAL A 107 4.39 5.12 1.35
C VAL A 107 3.40 4.39 2.26
N PRO A 108 2.25 4.99 2.59
CA PRO A 108 1.13 4.27 3.20
C PRO A 108 0.64 3.18 2.24
N THR A 109 0.95 1.92 2.51
CA THR A 109 0.46 0.79 1.69
C THR A 109 -0.82 0.17 2.24
N SER A 110 -1.33 0.69 3.37
CA SER A 110 -2.48 0.15 4.06
C SER A 110 -3.27 1.31 4.65
N CYS A 111 -4.41 1.60 4.03
CA CYS A 111 -5.45 2.49 4.53
C CYS A 111 -6.69 1.64 4.81
N VAL A 112 -7.44 1.98 5.84
CA VAL A 112 -8.72 1.34 6.14
C VAL A 112 -9.78 2.42 6.39
N PRO A 113 -11.06 2.16 6.06
CA PRO A 113 -12.14 3.04 6.48
C PRO A 113 -12.15 3.24 7.99
N GLU A 114 -12.44 4.45 8.46
CA GLU A 114 -12.39 4.78 9.89
C GLU A 114 -13.35 3.90 10.72
N GLU A 115 -14.49 3.51 10.15
CA GLU A 115 -15.43 2.56 10.78
C GLU A 115 -14.79 1.19 11.01
N VAL A 116 -14.08 0.67 9.99
CA VAL A 116 -13.33 -0.60 10.10
C VAL A 116 -12.22 -0.48 11.13
N PHE A 117 -11.50 0.64 11.16
CA PHE A 117 -10.44 0.87 12.14
C PHE A 117 -10.99 0.83 13.58
N ARG A 118 -12.15 1.45 13.84
CA ARG A 118 -12.76 1.47 15.18
C ARG A 118 -13.10 0.07 15.70
N GLU A 119 -13.44 -0.85 14.80
CA GLU A 119 -13.80 -2.22 15.16
C GLU A 119 -12.58 -3.15 15.22
N GLN A 120 -11.68 -3.06 14.23
CA GLN A 120 -10.67 -4.08 13.95
C GLN A 120 -9.23 -3.55 14.03
N GLY A 121 -9.05 -2.22 14.01
CA GLY A 121 -7.75 -1.59 13.83
C GLY A 121 -7.21 -1.78 12.42
N MET A 122 -5.90 -1.76 12.27
CA MET A 122 -5.22 -1.99 11.01
C MET A 122 -3.88 -2.71 11.18
N ARG A 123 -3.48 -3.40 10.13
CA ARG A 123 -2.17 -4.03 9.99
C ARG A 123 -1.65 -3.75 8.59
N GLY A 124 -0.35 -3.53 8.46
CA GLY A 124 0.25 -3.17 7.18
C GLY A 124 1.76 -3.17 7.21
N VAL A 125 2.35 -2.87 6.05
CA VAL A 125 3.79 -2.82 5.86
C VAL A 125 4.19 -1.50 5.21
N LEU A 126 4.93 -0.66 5.91
CA LEU A 126 5.48 0.57 5.36
C LEU A 126 6.78 0.27 4.63
N ARG A 127 6.86 0.67 3.36
CA ARG A 127 8.05 0.53 2.53
C ARG A 127 8.76 1.88 2.42
N GLY A 128 9.94 1.96 3.00
CA GLY A 128 10.81 3.13 2.95
C GLY A 128 11.60 3.15 1.65
N LEU A 129 11.30 4.14 0.82
CA LEU A 129 11.83 4.29 -0.52
C LEU A 129 13.05 5.24 -0.52
N ALA A 130 14.11 4.86 -1.23
CA ALA A 130 15.26 5.73 -1.53
C ALA A 130 14.81 7.05 -2.15
N PRO A 131 15.53 8.19 -2.02
CA PRO A 131 15.15 9.43 -2.70
C PRO A 131 15.02 9.24 -4.21
N ALA A 132 14.15 10.01 -4.86
CA ALA A 132 14.03 9.96 -6.31
C ALA A 132 15.38 10.28 -6.98
N GLY A 133 16.00 9.27 -7.60
CA GLY A 133 17.14 9.46 -8.49
C GLY A 133 16.63 10.02 -9.83
N SER A 134 17.24 11.10 -10.31
CA SER A 134 16.79 11.90 -11.46
C SER A 134 16.87 11.22 -12.83
N VAL A 135 17.05 9.89 -12.90
CA VAL A 135 17.13 9.15 -14.18
C VAL A 135 16.52 7.75 -14.00
N GLY A 136 15.19 7.65 -13.99
CA GLY A 136 14.49 6.35 -14.04
C GLY A 136 13.15 6.30 -13.30
N GLY A 137 12.93 7.16 -12.31
CA GLY A 137 11.66 7.22 -11.57
C GLY A 137 11.31 5.91 -10.84
N TYR A 138 12.28 5.05 -10.52
CA TYR A 138 12.12 3.90 -9.64
C TYR A 138 12.80 4.24 -8.31
N ARG A 139 12.19 3.83 -7.20
CA ARG A 139 12.78 4.02 -5.87
C ARG A 139 12.98 2.64 -5.24
N ASP A 140 14.22 2.32 -4.90
CA ASP A 140 14.54 1.08 -4.21
C ASP A 140 13.90 1.09 -2.82
N VAL A 141 13.36 -0.06 -2.41
CA VAL A 141 12.89 -0.26 -1.04
C VAL A 141 14.12 -0.50 -0.17
N GLU A 142 14.48 0.48 0.64
CA GLU A 142 15.65 0.40 1.54
C GLU A 142 15.28 -0.01 2.96
N ARG A 143 14.00 0.08 3.34
CA ARG A 143 13.52 -0.16 4.69
C ARG A 143 12.13 -0.76 4.66
N VAL A 144 11.86 -1.71 5.55
CA VAL A 144 10.52 -2.32 5.67
C VAL A 144 10.11 -2.33 7.13
N LEU A 145 8.98 -1.70 7.43
CA LEU A 145 8.42 -1.65 8.78
C LEU A 145 7.06 -2.35 8.79
N ALA A 146 6.88 -3.36 9.65
CA ALA A 146 5.55 -3.88 9.93
C ALA A 146 4.86 -3.01 10.99
N VAL A 147 3.60 -2.69 10.73
CA VAL A 147 2.76 -1.89 11.62
C VAL A 147 1.53 -2.68 12.00
N GLU A 148 1.22 -2.67 13.29
CA GLU A 148 -0.07 -3.08 13.83
C GLU A 148 -0.59 -1.97 14.72
N TRP A 149 -1.79 -1.47 14.44
CA TRP A 149 -2.41 -0.42 15.22
C TRP A 149 -3.87 -0.75 15.49
N GLY A 150 -4.17 -1.10 16.74
CA GLY A 150 -5.52 -1.43 17.17
C GLY A 150 -6.40 -0.18 17.38
N PRO A 151 -7.71 -0.36 17.62
CA PRO A 151 -8.62 0.74 17.96
C PRO A 151 -8.32 1.42 19.31
N ARG A 152 -7.42 0.80 20.07
CA ARG A 152 -7.10 1.12 21.46
C ARG A 152 -5.59 0.99 21.67
N GLY A 153 -4.95 2.04 22.19
CA GLY A 153 -3.51 2.10 22.41
C GLY A 153 -2.67 2.66 21.25
N GLY A 154 -1.35 2.63 21.41
CA GLY A 154 -0.41 3.10 20.39
C GLY A 154 -0.08 2.03 19.33
N PRO A 155 0.51 2.42 18.19
CA PRO A 155 0.95 1.48 17.18
C PRO A 155 2.10 0.61 17.71
N ARG A 156 2.13 -0.65 17.31
CA ARG A 156 3.29 -1.54 17.41
C ARG A 156 4.01 -1.52 16.07
N ILE A 157 5.30 -1.22 16.12
CA ILE A 157 6.15 -1.10 14.93
C ILE A 157 7.32 -2.05 15.08
N VAL A 158 7.60 -2.80 14.04
CA VAL A 158 8.73 -3.72 13.98
C VAL A 158 9.53 -3.38 12.74
N ASP A 159 10.79 -3.01 12.92
CA ASP A 159 11.73 -2.92 11.80
C ASP A 159 12.03 -4.33 11.33
N MET A 160 11.62 -4.61 10.09
CA MET A 160 11.84 -5.89 9.47
C MET A 160 12.96 -5.84 8.45
N THR A 161 13.66 -4.73 8.23
CA THR A 161 14.62 -4.55 7.12
C THR A 161 15.61 -5.72 7.00
N ASP A 162 16.28 -6.09 8.10
CA ASP A 162 17.25 -7.21 8.10
C ASP A 162 16.59 -8.59 8.05
N SER A 163 15.35 -8.70 8.52
CA SER A 163 14.52 -9.91 8.45
C SER A 163 13.68 -10.01 7.18
N THR A 164 13.69 -9.00 6.31
CA THR A 164 12.98 -8.95 5.01
C THR A 164 13.94 -9.12 3.85
N VAL A 165 15.15 -9.62 4.14
CA VAL A 165 15.75 -10.68 3.31
C VAL A 165 15.15 -12.04 3.69
N VAL A 166 13.91 -12.10 4.19
CA VAL A 166 13.01 -13.20 3.81
C VAL A 166 12.71 -12.93 2.35
N ALA A 167 13.18 -13.81 1.46
CA ALA A 167 12.82 -13.73 0.06
C ALA A 167 11.29 -13.62 0.03
N LEU A 168 10.74 -12.52 -0.51
CA LEU A 168 9.28 -12.36 -0.64
C LEU A 168 8.67 -13.59 -1.32
N ASP A 169 9.47 -14.27 -2.14
CA ASP A 169 9.23 -15.56 -2.79
C ASP A 169 8.87 -16.70 -1.82
N ASP A 170 9.36 -16.70 -0.56
CA ASP A 170 9.06 -17.74 0.43
C ASP A 170 7.69 -17.52 1.13
N LEU A 171 7.07 -16.35 0.96
CA LEU A 171 5.76 -16.01 1.56
C LEU A 171 4.58 -16.36 0.66
N PHE A 172 4.85 -16.67 -0.61
CA PHE A 172 3.84 -16.95 -1.63
C PHE A 172 4.18 -18.27 -2.31
N THR A 173 3.16 -19.03 -2.66
CA THR A 173 3.31 -20.18 -3.55
C THR A 173 3.67 -19.71 -4.96
N ASP A 174 4.29 -20.58 -5.77
CA ASP A 174 4.59 -20.29 -7.17
C ASP A 174 3.34 -19.82 -7.95
N ASP A 175 2.18 -20.41 -7.64
CA ASP A 175 0.89 -20.03 -8.23
C ASP A 175 0.46 -18.61 -7.83
N GLU A 176 0.71 -18.22 -6.58
CA GLU A 176 0.42 -16.86 -6.10
C GLU A 176 1.37 -15.83 -6.73
N LEU A 177 2.65 -16.18 -6.91
CA LEU A 177 3.65 -15.35 -7.59
C LEU A 177 3.36 -15.20 -9.08
N ALA A 178 2.90 -16.26 -9.74
CA ALA A 178 2.46 -16.24 -11.14
C ALA A 178 1.26 -15.32 -11.37
N LEU A 179 0.50 -15.03 -10.32
CA LEU A 179 -0.59 -14.07 -10.32
C LEU A 179 -0.21 -12.75 -9.63
N GLY A 180 1.07 -12.50 -9.36
CA GLY A 180 1.57 -11.21 -8.87
C GLY A 180 1.20 -10.90 -7.42
N ALA A 181 0.96 -11.91 -6.59
CA ALA A 181 0.65 -11.72 -5.17
C ALA A 181 1.76 -10.98 -4.41
N ASP A 182 3.00 -10.98 -4.90
CA ASP A 182 4.11 -10.22 -4.35
C ASP A 182 4.09 -8.72 -4.71
N ILE A 183 3.37 -8.33 -5.76
CA ILE A 183 3.33 -6.98 -6.32
C ILE A 183 2.24 -6.15 -5.61
N PRO A 184 2.59 -5.06 -4.90
CA PRO A 184 1.61 -4.23 -4.19
C PRO A 184 0.51 -3.64 -5.07
N LEU A 185 0.83 -3.24 -6.30
CA LEU A 185 -0.17 -2.78 -7.28
C LEU A 185 -1.25 -3.85 -7.53
N VAL A 186 -0.84 -5.11 -7.68
CA VAL A 186 -1.77 -6.23 -7.88
C VAL A 186 -2.64 -6.46 -6.66
N ARG A 187 -2.07 -6.38 -5.45
CA ARG A 187 -2.87 -6.47 -4.21
C ARG A 187 -3.89 -5.34 -4.13
N ALA A 188 -3.48 -4.10 -4.42
CA ALA A 188 -4.38 -2.96 -4.40
C ALA A 188 -5.57 -3.17 -5.35
N MET A 189 -5.34 -3.70 -6.56
CA MET A 189 -6.42 -4.03 -7.49
C MET A 189 -7.36 -5.13 -7.00
N ARG A 190 -6.87 -6.10 -6.23
CA ARG A 190 -7.70 -7.18 -5.65
C ARG A 190 -8.55 -6.70 -4.48
N ASP A 191 -8.02 -5.76 -3.71
CA ASP A 191 -8.66 -5.26 -2.50
C ASP A 191 -9.67 -4.13 -2.80
N ALA A 192 -9.53 -3.46 -3.95
CA ALA A 192 -10.36 -2.33 -4.35
C ALA A 192 -11.66 -2.75 -5.06
N PRO A 193 -12.73 -1.91 -4.98
CA PRO A 193 -13.97 -2.16 -5.68
C PRO A 193 -13.75 -2.14 -7.21
N THR A 194 -14.43 -3.05 -7.90
CA THR A 194 -14.42 -3.09 -9.37
C THR A 194 -15.34 -2.00 -9.93
N ALA A 195 -14.89 -1.32 -10.98
CA ALA A 195 -15.66 -0.36 -11.76
C ALA A 195 -16.55 -1.13 -12.75
N ASP A 196 -17.67 -1.65 -12.24
CA ASP A 196 -18.58 -2.53 -12.99
C ASP A 196 -19.17 -1.88 -14.24
N ASP A 197 -19.30 -0.55 -14.26
CA ASP A 197 -19.85 0.23 -15.38
C ASP A 197 -18.95 0.24 -16.62
N VAL A 198 -17.64 0.02 -16.45
CA VAL A 198 -16.65 -0.02 -17.53
C VAL A 198 -16.01 -1.39 -17.72
N ALA A 199 -16.34 -2.37 -16.87
CA ALA A 199 -15.70 -3.68 -16.85
C ALA A 199 -15.84 -4.44 -18.17
N GLU A 200 -17.04 -4.45 -18.77
CA GLU A 200 -17.26 -5.12 -20.06
C GLU A 200 -16.48 -4.46 -21.19
N GLU A 201 -16.43 -3.13 -21.21
CA GLU A 201 -15.74 -2.37 -22.24
C GLU A 201 -14.23 -2.58 -22.16
N ILE A 202 -13.63 -2.46 -20.97
CA ILE A 202 -12.18 -2.68 -20.76
C ILE A 202 -11.80 -4.12 -21.12
N ASN A 203 -12.60 -5.11 -20.72
CA ASN A 203 -12.34 -6.50 -21.10
C ASN A 203 -12.40 -6.70 -22.62
N ALA A 204 -13.18 -5.90 -23.35
CA ALA A 204 -13.24 -5.93 -24.82
C ALA A 204 -12.11 -5.15 -25.51
N LEU A 205 -11.38 -4.26 -24.81
CA LEU A 205 -10.25 -3.51 -25.39
C LEU A 205 -9.01 -4.39 -25.62
N THR A 206 -8.86 -5.46 -24.84
CA THR A 206 -7.67 -6.31 -24.86
C THR A 206 -7.98 -7.65 -25.51
N GLU A 207 -6.99 -8.26 -26.17
CA GLU A 207 -7.08 -9.66 -26.64
C GLU A 207 -6.82 -10.67 -25.50
N LEU A 208 -6.78 -10.21 -24.24
CA LEU A 208 -6.51 -11.03 -23.07
C LEU A 208 -7.81 -11.62 -22.49
N PRO A 209 -7.72 -12.71 -21.70
CA PRO A 209 -8.88 -13.21 -20.97
C PRO A 209 -9.42 -12.15 -20.00
N ALA A 210 -10.69 -12.25 -19.63
CA ALA A 210 -11.32 -11.30 -18.72
C ALA A 210 -10.52 -11.11 -17.42
N ALA A 211 -10.52 -9.88 -16.91
CA ALA A 211 -9.77 -9.52 -15.71
C ALA A 211 -10.19 -10.38 -14.51
N ILE A 212 -9.20 -10.86 -13.76
CA ILE A 212 -9.38 -11.59 -12.49
C ILE A 212 -9.31 -10.66 -11.27
N ALA A 213 -8.86 -9.41 -11.46
CA ALA A 213 -8.98 -8.33 -10.49
C ALA A 213 -9.12 -6.99 -11.22
N GLY A 214 -9.99 -6.12 -10.71
CA GLY A 214 -10.41 -4.91 -11.41
C GLY A 214 -11.33 -5.17 -12.62
N PRO A 215 -11.54 -4.18 -13.49
CA PRO A 215 -10.87 -2.88 -13.51
C PRO A 215 -11.20 -2.03 -12.30
N VAL A 216 -10.18 -1.37 -11.74
CA VAL A 216 -10.30 -0.43 -10.63
C VAL A 216 -10.07 0.97 -11.16
N SER A 217 -10.94 1.91 -10.83
CA SER A 217 -10.73 3.33 -11.16
C SER A 217 -9.64 3.90 -10.27
N TYR A 218 -8.70 4.62 -10.89
CA TYR A 218 -7.66 5.40 -10.22
C TYR A 218 -8.02 6.90 -10.11
N GLY A 219 -9.27 7.23 -10.41
CA GLY A 219 -9.83 8.58 -10.34
C GLY A 219 -10.02 9.24 -11.71
N GLU A 220 -10.69 10.39 -11.64
CA GLU A 220 -10.96 11.29 -12.75
C GLU A 220 -10.18 12.59 -12.54
N SER A 221 -9.46 13.06 -13.56
CA SER A 221 -8.77 14.35 -13.50
C SER A 221 -8.72 15.04 -14.85
N GLY A 222 -8.73 16.37 -14.83
CA GLY A 222 -8.53 17.19 -16.01
C GLY A 222 -7.04 17.38 -16.29
N TYR A 223 -6.60 17.04 -17.50
CA TYR A 223 -5.23 17.30 -17.96
C TYR A 223 -5.23 18.30 -19.11
N ASP A 224 -4.32 19.27 -19.04
CA ASP A 224 -4.12 20.25 -20.10
C ASP A 224 -3.81 19.53 -21.42
N GLY A 225 -4.64 19.77 -22.44
CA GLY A 225 -4.52 19.15 -23.76
C GLY A 225 -5.13 17.76 -23.91
N LEU A 226 -5.71 17.17 -22.86
CA LEU A 226 -6.47 15.92 -22.93
C LEU A 226 -7.93 16.09 -22.49
N GLY A 227 -8.24 17.04 -21.62
CA GLY A 227 -9.57 17.17 -21.03
C GLY A 227 -9.77 16.23 -19.84
N ILE A 228 -11.03 15.91 -19.52
CA ILE A 228 -11.37 15.02 -18.41
C ILE A 228 -10.92 13.60 -18.74
N THR A 229 -10.03 13.05 -17.92
CA THR A 229 -9.41 11.74 -18.11
C THR A 229 -9.67 10.86 -16.91
N GLU A 230 -10.18 9.66 -17.14
CA GLU A 230 -10.34 8.61 -16.15
C GLU A 230 -9.35 7.49 -16.42
N LEU A 231 -8.70 7.00 -15.36
CA LEU A 231 -7.74 5.91 -15.44
C LEU A 231 -8.31 4.66 -14.77
N PHE A 232 -8.10 3.52 -15.41
CA PHE A 232 -8.46 2.21 -14.88
C PHE A 232 -7.27 1.25 -14.92
N ALA A 233 -7.11 0.42 -13.89
CA ALA A 233 -6.16 -0.69 -13.92
C ALA A 233 -6.85 -2.04 -13.71
N SER A 234 -6.44 -3.05 -14.46
CA SER A 234 -6.96 -4.42 -14.37
C SER A 234 -5.83 -5.44 -14.39
N LEU A 235 -6.01 -6.55 -13.67
CA LEU A 235 -5.16 -7.73 -13.76
C LEU A 235 -5.85 -8.79 -14.62
N HIS A 236 -5.22 -9.14 -15.74
CA HIS A 236 -5.65 -10.21 -16.61
C HIS A 236 -4.83 -11.48 -16.33
N PRO A 237 -5.47 -12.65 -16.29
CA PRO A 237 -4.77 -13.91 -16.03
C PRO A 237 -3.85 -14.29 -17.20
N PRO A 238 -2.97 -15.29 -17.01
CA PRO A 238 -2.14 -15.83 -18.07
C PRO A 238 -2.97 -16.27 -19.30
N MET A 239 -2.41 -16.07 -20.49
CA MET A 239 -2.99 -16.54 -21.76
C MET A 239 -1.96 -17.36 -22.52
N ASP A 240 -2.30 -18.62 -22.81
CA ASP A 240 -1.38 -19.59 -23.41
C ASP A 240 -0.04 -19.68 -22.65
N ASP A 241 1.08 -19.41 -23.32
CA ASP A 241 2.43 -19.43 -22.74
C ASP A 241 2.85 -18.06 -22.15
N GLN A 242 1.95 -17.09 -22.05
CA GLN A 242 2.22 -15.76 -21.52
C GLN A 242 1.86 -15.64 -20.04
N GLU A 243 2.67 -14.93 -19.26
CA GLU A 243 2.36 -14.64 -17.86
C GLU A 243 1.12 -13.73 -17.72
N ALA A 244 0.64 -13.53 -16.49
CA ALA A 244 -0.42 -12.58 -16.21
C ALA A 244 0.02 -11.15 -16.59
N HIS A 245 -0.94 -10.28 -16.85
CA HIS A 245 -0.69 -8.91 -17.30
C HIS A 245 -1.45 -7.90 -16.45
N VAL A 246 -0.83 -6.77 -16.15
CA VAL A 246 -1.55 -5.59 -15.66
C VAL A 246 -1.76 -4.63 -16.82
N CYS A 247 -3.00 -4.26 -17.06
CA CYS A 247 -3.38 -3.30 -18.07
C CYS A 247 -3.77 -1.97 -17.42
N LEU A 248 -3.33 -0.86 -18.02
CA LEU A 248 -3.89 0.46 -17.78
C LEU A 248 -4.75 0.85 -18.97
N SER A 249 -5.93 1.43 -18.71
CA SER A 249 -6.87 1.90 -19.72
C SER A 249 -7.34 3.32 -19.39
N PHE A 250 -7.51 4.14 -20.42
CA PHE A 250 -7.81 5.56 -20.28
C PHE A 250 -9.06 5.92 -21.04
N ARG A 251 -9.98 6.57 -20.34
CA ARG A 251 -11.14 7.22 -20.92
C ARG A 251 -10.89 8.72 -20.94
N VAL A 252 -10.97 9.35 -22.10
CA VAL A 252 -10.84 10.80 -22.28
C VAL A 252 -12.17 11.32 -22.80
N GLU A 253 -12.77 12.27 -22.07
CA GLU A 253 -14.09 12.84 -22.36
C GLU A 253 -15.18 11.77 -22.59
N GLY A 254 -15.08 10.64 -21.87
CA GLY A 254 -16.05 9.54 -21.97
C GLY A 254 -15.74 8.49 -23.04
N GLU A 255 -14.63 8.60 -23.78
CA GLU A 255 -14.22 7.61 -24.79
C GLU A 255 -12.89 6.94 -24.46
N PHE A 256 -12.77 5.61 -24.61
CA PHE A 256 -11.50 4.93 -24.43
C PHE A 256 -10.53 5.24 -25.57
N VAL A 257 -9.42 5.91 -25.25
CA VAL A 257 -8.46 6.41 -26.25
C VAL A 257 -7.12 5.68 -26.23
N ALA A 258 -6.78 5.04 -25.11
CA ALA A 258 -5.51 4.34 -24.97
C ALA A 258 -5.59 3.24 -23.92
N TRP A 259 -4.83 2.17 -24.15
CA TRP A 259 -4.56 1.15 -23.14
C TRP A 259 -3.20 0.53 -23.38
N GLN A 260 -2.59 0.02 -22.32
CA GLN A 260 -1.33 -0.71 -22.39
C GLN A 260 -1.29 -1.80 -21.33
N CYS A 261 -0.96 -3.01 -21.77
CA CYS A 261 -0.79 -4.17 -20.90
C CYS A 261 0.69 -4.51 -20.77
N ASN A 262 1.14 -4.69 -19.53
CA ASN A 262 2.51 -5.07 -19.20
C ASN A 262 2.52 -6.42 -18.49
N PRO A 263 3.45 -7.31 -18.85
CA PRO A 263 3.57 -8.62 -18.23
C PRO A 263 4.13 -8.46 -16.81
N LEU A 264 3.73 -9.32 -15.87
CA LEU A 264 4.03 -9.16 -14.44
C LEU A 264 5.51 -8.95 -14.11
N GLU A 265 6.43 -9.58 -14.82
CA GLU A 265 7.87 -9.35 -14.65
C GLU A 265 8.23 -7.87 -14.87
N THR A 266 7.66 -7.26 -15.92
CA THR A 266 7.83 -5.83 -16.19
C THR A 266 7.16 -5.00 -15.11
N VAL A 267 5.95 -5.36 -14.69
CA VAL A 267 5.21 -4.64 -13.65
C VAL A 267 5.95 -4.66 -12.33
N ARG A 268 6.54 -5.79 -11.95
CA ARG A 268 7.30 -5.98 -10.71
C ARG A 268 8.51 -5.06 -10.62
N ILE A 269 9.19 -4.84 -11.74
CA ILE A 269 10.39 -4.01 -11.80
C ILE A 269 10.03 -2.54 -12.03
N ARG A 270 9.06 -2.28 -12.92
CA ARG A 270 8.84 -0.95 -13.51
C ARG A 270 7.46 -0.34 -13.26
N GLY A 271 6.54 -1.12 -12.71
CA GLY A 271 5.13 -0.75 -12.71
C GLY A 271 4.57 -0.74 -14.13
N VAL A 272 3.49 0.00 -14.34
CA VAL A 272 2.81 0.11 -15.63
C VAL A 272 2.86 1.54 -16.11
N ARG A 273 3.13 1.71 -17.41
CA ARG A 273 3.16 3.01 -18.08
C ARG A 273 2.36 2.89 -19.36
N VAL A 274 1.64 3.95 -19.67
CA VAL A 274 0.92 4.16 -20.93
C VAL A 274 1.27 5.54 -21.46
N VAL A 275 1.13 5.74 -22.76
CA VAL A 275 1.24 7.06 -23.37
C VAL A 275 -0.05 7.33 -24.11
N VAL A 276 -0.69 8.44 -23.78
CA VAL A 276 -1.83 8.97 -24.50
C VAL A 276 -1.32 10.06 -25.42
N GLU A 277 -1.57 9.92 -26.72
CA GLU A 277 -1.27 10.95 -27.70
C GLU A 277 -2.57 11.66 -28.07
N HIS A 278 -2.59 12.99 -27.92
CA HIS A 278 -3.72 13.82 -28.29
C HIS A 278 -3.22 15.16 -28.83
N ASP A 279 -3.72 15.57 -29.98
CA ASP A 279 -3.34 16.82 -30.67
C ASP A 279 -1.81 17.03 -30.82
N GLY A 280 -1.06 15.94 -30.97
CA GLY A 280 0.40 15.96 -31.13
C GLY A 280 1.20 16.14 -29.83
N VAL A 281 0.53 16.17 -28.68
CA VAL A 281 1.14 16.14 -27.34
C VAL A 281 1.08 14.72 -26.81
N GLN A 282 2.19 14.25 -26.24
CA GLN A 282 2.25 12.95 -25.56
C GLN A 282 2.21 13.14 -24.05
N THR A 283 1.19 12.58 -23.42
CA THR A 283 1.06 12.51 -21.97
C THR A 283 1.28 11.07 -21.53
N ALA A 284 2.30 10.84 -20.73
CA ALA A 284 2.59 9.54 -20.16
C ALA A 284 2.01 9.44 -18.75
N PHE A 285 1.25 8.39 -18.51
CA PHE A 285 0.73 8.06 -17.19
C PHE A 285 1.41 6.81 -16.68
N ARG A 286 1.76 6.80 -15.40
CA ARG A 286 2.50 5.71 -14.79
C ARG A 286 2.03 5.40 -13.38
N ILE A 287 1.87 4.12 -13.08
CA ILE A 287 1.68 3.60 -11.73
C ILE A 287 2.90 2.76 -11.37
N GLY A 288 3.56 3.07 -10.25
CA GLY A 288 4.76 2.36 -9.81
C GLY A 288 4.46 0.93 -9.33
N PRO A 289 5.47 0.04 -9.27
CA PRO A 289 5.30 -1.35 -8.79
C PRO A 289 4.74 -1.42 -7.36
N ASN A 290 5.06 -0.41 -6.54
CA ASN A 290 4.60 -0.30 -5.16
C ASN A 290 3.21 0.34 -5.00
N ASN A 291 2.47 0.53 -6.09
CA ASN A 291 1.25 1.35 -6.11
C ASN A 291 1.53 2.80 -5.69
N GLU A 292 2.68 3.31 -6.11
CA GLU A 292 2.97 4.75 -6.07
C GLU A 292 1.99 5.41 -7.03
N GLY A 293 1.20 6.38 -6.57
CA GLY A 293 0.08 6.98 -7.30
C GLY A 293 0.43 7.46 -8.72
N ILE A 294 -0.58 7.86 -9.49
CA ILE A 294 -0.39 8.20 -10.90
C ILE A 294 0.65 9.33 -11.05
N ASN A 295 1.77 9.00 -11.67
CA ASN A 295 2.75 9.99 -12.13
C ASN A 295 2.42 10.36 -13.56
N VAL A 296 2.32 11.67 -13.83
CA VAL A 296 1.98 12.21 -15.15
C VAL A 296 3.18 13.00 -15.68
N GLU A 297 3.73 12.53 -16.79
CA GLU A 297 4.83 13.18 -17.50
C GLU A 297 4.31 13.67 -18.86
N GLN A 298 4.23 14.98 -19.06
CA GLN A 298 3.94 15.56 -20.38
C GLN A 298 5.25 15.84 -21.11
N THR A 299 5.39 15.27 -22.31
CA THR A 299 6.50 15.57 -23.22
C THR A 299 6.00 16.41 -24.38
N SER A 300 6.55 17.63 -24.50
CA SER A 300 6.35 18.56 -25.61
C SER A 300 7.16 18.20 -26.84
#